data_AF-A0A3S2CMC6-F1
#
_entry.id   AF-A0A3S2CMC6-F1
#
_cell.length_a   1.000
_cell.length_b   1.000
_cell.length_c   1.000
_cell.angle_alpha   90.00
_cell.angle_beta   90.00
_cell.angle_gamma   90.00
#
_symmetry.space_group_name_H-M   'P 1'
#
loop_
_entity.id
_entity.type
_entity.pdbx_description
1 polymer ?
#
loop_
_entity_poly.entity_id
_entity_poly.type
_entity_poly.pdbx_seq_one_letter_code
_entity_poly.pdbx_strand_id
1 'polypeptide(L)'
;MPKGYKGREKTERLHMLISPEELEAVDNWQHANKVATRSDAMRRLVQIGMRTVRSMPSIVKDVAEVLDLAAEATDIPEQVLAGLEVEDAPQVEVDKVIAHRLYDSVNFVFNRQIEAQDNLFRLLVEIAPLINNPALSEAIKDADRLAAEEYPNEEILLAIGASRKVQLEWWRKRRDKIQAQRQKAQEKREVSE
;
A
#
# COMPACT_ATOMS: atom_id res chain seq x y z
N MET A 1 7.23 -26.22 -19.69
CA MET A 1 8.36 -25.64 -18.91
C MET A 1 9.65 -25.89 -19.66
N PRO A 2 10.54 -24.88 -19.81
CA PRO A 2 11.84 -25.10 -20.43
C PRO A 2 12.66 -26.11 -19.60
N LYS A 3 13.15 -27.16 -20.26
CA LYS A 3 14.03 -28.18 -19.67
C LYS A 3 15.38 -27.54 -19.35
N GLY A 4 15.81 -27.50 -18.09
CA GLY A 4 17.20 -27.11 -17.78
C GLY A 4 17.60 -26.66 -16.37
N TYR A 5 16.71 -26.57 -15.38
CA TYR A 5 17.08 -26.04 -14.07
C TYR A 5 17.05 -27.12 -12.97
N LYS A 6 18.08 -27.98 -12.93
CA LYS A 6 18.38 -28.81 -11.75
C LYS A 6 19.75 -28.40 -11.21
N GLY A 7 19.77 -27.84 -9.99
CA GLY A 7 20.98 -27.76 -9.15
C GLY A 7 21.86 -26.51 -9.30
N ARG A 8 21.37 -25.31 -8.98
CA ARG A 8 22.26 -24.22 -8.52
C ARG A 8 22.09 -24.01 -7.03
N GLU A 9 23.05 -24.46 -6.26
CA GLU A 9 23.49 -23.65 -5.13
C GLU A 9 24.59 -22.71 -5.64
N LYS A 10 24.69 -21.52 -5.01
CA LYS A 10 25.82 -20.56 -4.98
C LYS A 10 25.70 -19.37 -5.93
N THR A 11 25.35 -18.24 -5.31
CA THR A 11 25.61 -16.86 -5.73
C THR A 11 26.55 -16.69 -6.93
N GLU A 12 26.07 -15.98 -7.95
CA GLU A 12 26.88 -15.56 -9.10
C GLU A 12 27.68 -14.27 -8.77
N ARG A 13 28.88 -14.13 -9.35
CA ARG A 13 29.64 -12.86 -9.28
C ARG A 13 29.16 -11.93 -10.37
N LEU A 14 28.74 -10.72 -9.99
CA LEU A 14 28.37 -9.65 -10.91
C LEU A 14 29.50 -8.62 -10.95
N HIS A 15 30.09 -8.40 -12.12
CA HIS A 15 31.01 -7.30 -12.38
C HIS A 15 30.24 -6.18 -13.07
N MET A 16 30.26 -4.97 -12.49
CA MET A 16 29.61 -3.80 -13.06
C MET A 16 30.52 -2.58 -12.95
N LEU A 17 30.41 -1.68 -13.93
CA LEU A 17 30.93 -0.32 -13.81
C LEU A 17 29.83 0.53 -13.18
N ILE A 18 30.18 1.27 -12.12
CA ILE A 18 29.29 2.15 -11.37
C ILE A 18 30.04 3.46 -11.12
N SER A 19 29.32 4.58 -11.14
CA SER A 19 29.94 5.87 -10.89
C SER A 19 30.44 5.99 -9.43
N PRO A 20 31.47 6.81 -9.16
CA PRO A 20 31.91 7.09 -7.79
C PRO A 20 30.78 7.58 -6.89
N GLU A 21 29.89 8.41 -7.41
CA GLU A 21 28.77 9.01 -6.68
C GLU A 21 27.72 7.95 -6.28
N GLU A 22 27.37 7.04 -7.19
CA GLU A 22 26.46 5.93 -6.89
C GLU A 22 27.08 4.95 -5.87
N LEU A 23 28.39 4.70 -5.97
CA LEU A 23 29.10 3.85 -5.01
C LEU A 23 29.09 4.47 -3.61
N GLU A 24 29.35 5.76 -3.51
CA GLU A 24 29.27 6.53 -2.26
C GLU A 24 27.85 6.51 -1.67
N ALA A 25 26.81 6.63 -2.50
CA ALA A 25 25.43 6.53 -2.06
C ALA A 25 25.10 5.16 -1.44
N VAL A 26 25.60 4.06 -2.04
CA VAL A 26 25.45 2.70 -1.49
C VAL A 26 26.19 2.56 -0.16
N ASP A 27 27.40 3.09 -0.06
CA ASP A 27 28.19 3.05 1.18
C ASP A 27 27.51 3.86 2.30
N ASN A 28 27.01 5.07 1.99
CA ASN A 28 26.24 5.89 2.92
C ASN A 28 24.98 5.16 3.41
N TRP A 29 24.23 4.54 2.50
CA TRP A 29 23.07 3.74 2.87
C TRP A 29 23.45 2.52 3.72
N GLN A 30 24.54 1.82 3.37
CA GLN A 30 25.06 0.70 4.15
C GLN A 30 25.36 1.12 5.60
N HIS A 31 26.05 2.25 5.78
CA HIS A 31 26.39 2.78 7.10
C HIS A 31 25.16 3.21 7.90
N ALA A 32 24.24 3.95 7.29
CA ALA A 32 23.01 4.41 7.93
C ALA A 32 22.14 3.24 8.44
N ASN A 33 22.10 2.14 7.68
CA ASN A 33 21.29 0.96 8.00
C ASN A 33 22.08 -0.17 8.69
N LYS A 34 23.33 0.08 9.10
CA LYS A 34 24.21 -0.87 9.82
C LYS A 34 24.37 -2.22 9.10
N VAL A 35 24.43 -2.19 7.77
CA VAL A 35 24.60 -3.40 6.96
C VAL A 35 26.09 -3.76 6.87
N ALA A 36 26.43 -5.03 7.08
CA ALA A 36 27.82 -5.45 7.29
C ALA A 36 28.72 -5.29 6.05
N THR A 37 28.17 -5.50 4.85
CA THR A 37 28.97 -5.44 3.61
C THR A 37 28.24 -4.71 2.49
N ARG A 38 29.01 -4.08 1.60
CA ARG A 38 28.49 -3.42 0.40
C ARG A 38 27.68 -4.37 -0.49
N SER A 39 28.13 -5.61 -0.63
CA SER A 39 27.43 -6.64 -1.40
C SER A 39 26.06 -6.97 -0.80
N ASP A 40 25.95 -7.00 0.53
CA ASP A 40 24.66 -7.18 1.21
C ASP A 40 23.76 -5.95 1.01
N ALA A 41 24.31 -4.74 1.18
CA ALA A 41 23.58 -3.50 0.92
C ALA A 41 23.01 -3.44 -0.51
N MET A 42 23.83 -3.76 -1.51
CA MET A 42 23.40 -3.82 -2.91
C MET A 42 22.25 -4.82 -3.11
N ARG A 43 22.33 -6.01 -2.51
CA ARG A 43 21.26 -7.01 -2.61
C ARG A 43 19.98 -6.54 -1.95
N ARG A 44 20.04 -5.88 -0.79
CA ARG A 44 18.87 -5.29 -0.12
C ARG A 44 18.24 -4.19 -0.96
N LEU A 45 19.04 -3.29 -1.51
CA LEU A 45 18.57 -2.22 -2.41
C LEU A 45 17.88 -2.79 -3.66
N VAL A 46 18.43 -3.85 -4.27
CA VAL A 46 17.77 -4.56 -5.37
C VAL A 46 16.43 -5.15 -4.92
N GLN A 47 16.37 -5.81 -3.76
CA GLN A 47 15.14 -6.40 -3.23
C GLN A 47 14.07 -5.33 -2.91
N ILE A 48 14.48 -4.17 -2.39
CA ILE A 48 13.62 -3.00 -2.16
C ILE A 48 13.11 -2.45 -3.49
N GLY A 49 14.00 -2.29 -4.47
CA GLY A 49 13.66 -1.81 -5.82
C GLY A 49 12.64 -2.71 -6.51
N MET A 50 12.82 -4.03 -6.47
CA MET A 50 11.89 -5.00 -7.06
C MET A 50 10.49 -4.94 -6.43
N ARG A 51 10.41 -4.80 -5.09
CA ARG A 51 9.12 -4.66 -4.39
C ARG A 51 8.45 -3.33 -4.69
N THR A 52 9.25 -2.26 -4.74
CA THR A 52 8.76 -0.91 -5.07
C THR A 52 8.21 -0.86 -6.49
N VAL A 53 8.93 -1.38 -7.48
CA VAL A 53 8.47 -1.44 -8.87
C VAL A 53 7.18 -2.24 -9.02
N ARG A 54 7.01 -3.31 -8.24
CA ARG A 54 5.79 -4.12 -8.22
C ARG A 54 4.58 -3.35 -7.70
N SER A 55 4.73 -2.63 -6.59
CA SER A 55 3.59 -2.07 -5.83
C SER A 55 3.31 -0.58 -6.12
N MET A 56 4.33 0.19 -6.50
CA MET A 56 4.20 1.64 -6.67
C MET A 56 3.19 2.06 -7.75
N PRO A 57 3.10 1.39 -8.93
CA PRO A 57 2.13 1.79 -9.96
C PRO A 57 0.68 1.77 -9.48
N SER A 58 0.27 0.76 -8.70
CA SER A 58 -1.08 0.71 -8.14
C SER A 58 -1.29 1.76 -7.06
N ILE A 59 -0.30 1.97 -6.18
CA ILE A 59 -0.37 3.02 -5.14
C ILE A 59 -0.54 4.40 -5.76
N VAL A 60 0.27 4.73 -6.78
CA VAL A 60 0.20 6.02 -7.49
C VAL A 60 -1.16 6.18 -8.15
N LYS A 61 -1.68 5.13 -8.78
CA LYS A 61 -3.02 5.14 -9.37
C LYS A 61 -4.09 5.40 -8.31
N ASP A 62 -4.04 4.71 -7.18
CA ASP A 62 -5.02 4.88 -6.10
C ASP A 62 -4.99 6.32 -5.55
N VAL A 63 -3.79 6.90 -5.38
CA VAL A 63 -3.64 8.29 -4.94
C VAL A 63 -4.16 9.27 -5.98
N ALA A 64 -3.89 9.05 -7.26
CA ALA A 64 -4.42 9.88 -8.34
C ALA A 64 -5.96 9.87 -8.34
N GLU A 65 -6.58 8.70 -8.22
CA GLU A 65 -8.04 8.58 -8.12
C GLU A 65 -8.60 9.33 -6.90
N VAL A 66 -7.92 9.30 -5.74
CA VAL A 66 -8.31 10.09 -4.57
C VAL A 66 -8.29 11.59 -4.85
N LEU A 67 -7.27 12.07 -5.57
CA LEU A 67 -7.15 13.48 -5.93
C LEU A 67 -8.21 13.91 -6.94
N ASP A 68 -8.50 13.07 -7.93
CA ASP A 68 -9.55 13.31 -8.92
C ASP A 68 -10.92 13.42 -8.24
N LEU A 69 -11.26 12.47 -7.36
CA LEU A 69 -12.51 12.50 -6.60
C LEU A 69 -12.60 13.72 -5.66
N ALA A 70 -11.48 14.10 -5.06
CA ALA A 70 -11.43 15.29 -4.20
C ALA A 70 -11.63 16.58 -5.01
N ALA A 71 -11.08 16.65 -6.23
CA ALA A 71 -11.28 17.76 -7.16
C ALA A 71 -12.74 17.81 -7.65
N GLU A 72 -13.33 16.69 -8.03
CA GLU A 72 -14.76 16.63 -8.40
C GLU A 72 -15.67 17.10 -7.25
N ALA A 73 -15.30 16.81 -6.01
CA ALA A 73 -16.03 17.27 -4.83
C ALA A 73 -16.06 18.80 -4.71
N THR A 74 -15.04 19.52 -5.19
CA THR A 74 -15.00 20.98 -5.11
C THR A 74 -15.98 21.65 -6.07
N ASP A 75 -16.39 20.96 -7.13
CA ASP A 75 -17.31 21.48 -8.15
C ASP A 75 -18.79 21.27 -7.77
N ILE A 76 -19.07 20.46 -6.73
CA ILE A 76 -20.44 20.12 -6.30
C ILE A 76 -21.31 21.36 -6.05
N PRO A 77 -20.86 22.41 -5.34
CA PRO A 77 -21.69 23.60 -5.13
C PRO A 77 -22.12 24.25 -6.46
N GLU A 78 -21.19 24.43 -7.40
CA GLU A 78 -21.47 25.03 -8.71
C GLU A 78 -22.42 24.15 -9.53
N GLN A 79 -22.19 22.84 -9.54
CA GLN A 79 -23.06 21.88 -10.24
C GLN A 79 -24.49 21.87 -9.69
N VAL A 80 -24.66 21.98 -8.37
CA VAL A 80 -25.99 22.06 -7.75
C VAL A 80 -26.68 23.36 -8.13
N LEU A 81 -25.97 24.49 -8.10
CA LEU A 81 -26.52 25.79 -8.49
C LEU A 81 -26.89 25.83 -9.98
N ALA A 82 -26.08 25.24 -10.86
CA ALA A 82 -26.35 25.20 -12.30
C ALA A 82 -27.52 24.28 -12.69
N GLY A 83 -27.81 23.25 -11.88
CA GLY A 83 -28.84 22.24 -12.17
C GLY A 83 -30.21 22.50 -11.55
N LEU A 84 -30.33 23.50 -10.68
CA LEU A 84 -31.61 23.91 -10.11
C LEU A 84 -32.23 25.00 -10.99
N GLU A 85 -33.55 24.96 -11.19
CA GLU A 85 -34.28 26.15 -11.66
C GLU A 85 -34.31 27.14 -10.47
N VAL A 86 -33.22 27.90 -10.32
CA VAL A 86 -32.86 28.64 -9.08
C VAL A 86 -33.76 29.84 -8.81
N GLU A 87 -34.68 30.23 -9.71
CA GLU A 87 -35.37 31.51 -9.55
C GLU A 87 -36.19 31.63 -8.26
N ASP A 88 -36.66 30.52 -7.66
CA ASP A 88 -37.52 30.57 -6.45
C ASP A 88 -37.16 29.61 -5.30
N ALA A 89 -36.09 28.80 -5.42
CA ALA A 89 -35.76 27.84 -4.35
C ALA A 89 -35.24 28.55 -3.09
N PRO A 90 -35.76 28.26 -1.87
CA PRO A 90 -35.19 28.80 -0.65
C PRO A 90 -33.72 28.39 -0.49
N GLN A 91 -32.83 29.35 -0.19
CA GLN A 91 -31.38 29.10 -0.02
C GLN A 91 -31.07 27.90 0.90
N VAL A 92 -31.84 27.74 1.97
CA VAL A 92 -31.68 26.64 2.94
C VAL A 92 -31.86 25.26 2.28
N GLU A 93 -32.70 25.14 1.26
CA GLU A 93 -32.88 23.88 0.52
C GLU A 93 -31.71 23.61 -0.40
N VAL A 94 -31.20 24.64 -1.08
CA VAL A 94 -29.98 24.57 -1.90
C VAL A 94 -28.78 24.12 -1.05
N ASP A 95 -28.58 24.78 0.09
CA ASP A 95 -27.49 24.47 1.03
C ASP A 95 -27.56 23.03 1.55
N LYS A 96 -28.77 22.53 1.83
CA LYS A 96 -28.97 21.12 2.24
C LYS A 96 -28.56 20.14 1.16
N VAL A 97 -28.90 20.41 -0.11
CA VAL A 97 -28.52 19.55 -1.24
C VAL A 97 -27.00 19.55 -1.43
N ILE A 98 -26.37 20.73 -1.38
CA ILE A 98 -24.91 20.87 -1.44
C ILE A 98 -24.26 20.09 -0.30
N ALA A 99 -24.71 20.30 0.93
CA ALA A 99 -24.16 19.65 2.12
C ALA A 99 -24.27 18.11 2.03
N HIS A 100 -25.41 17.57 1.59
CA HIS A 100 -25.58 16.13 1.43
C HIS A 100 -24.64 15.55 0.38
N ARG A 101 -24.54 16.19 -0.80
CA ARG A 101 -23.65 15.70 -1.87
C ARG A 101 -22.18 15.80 -1.50
N LEU A 102 -21.78 16.89 -0.85
CA LEU A 102 -20.42 17.05 -0.31
C LEU A 102 -20.12 15.97 0.73
N TYR A 103 -21.06 15.70 1.64
CA TYR A 103 -20.87 14.67 2.66
C TYR A 103 -20.63 13.28 2.03
N ASP A 104 -21.43 12.90 1.04
CA ASP A 104 -21.26 11.63 0.34
C ASP A 104 -19.92 11.56 -0.42
N SER A 105 -19.58 12.62 -1.16
CA SER A 105 -18.33 12.69 -1.93
C SER A 105 -17.10 12.62 -1.01
N VAL A 106 -17.10 13.40 0.08
CA VAL A 106 -16.02 13.39 1.08
C VAL A 106 -15.87 11.99 1.71
N ASN A 107 -16.98 11.32 2.04
CA ASN A 107 -16.91 9.95 2.55
C ASN A 107 -16.31 8.97 1.54
N PHE A 108 -16.64 9.12 0.25
CA PHE A 108 -16.07 8.29 -0.80
C PHE A 108 -14.56 8.52 -0.97
N VAL A 109 -14.14 9.79 -1.01
CA VAL A 109 -12.73 10.21 -1.02
C VAL A 109 -11.98 9.61 0.16
N PHE A 110 -12.51 9.72 1.38
CA PHE A 110 -11.88 9.15 2.57
C PHE A 110 -11.73 7.64 2.49
N ASN A 111 -12.77 6.92 2.03
CA ASN A 111 -12.70 5.47 1.89
C ASN A 111 -11.61 5.07 0.87
N ARG A 112 -11.54 5.76 -0.27
CA ARG A 112 -10.51 5.49 -1.28
C ARG A 112 -9.11 5.85 -0.77
N GLN A 113 -8.97 6.93 -0.02
CA GLN A 113 -7.71 7.33 0.61
C GLN A 113 -7.21 6.26 1.59
N ILE A 114 -8.10 5.68 2.40
CA ILE A 114 -7.73 4.60 3.32
C ILE A 114 -7.18 3.39 2.55
N GLU A 115 -7.75 3.05 1.40
CA GLU A 115 -7.24 1.94 0.56
C GLU A 115 -5.89 2.25 -0.08
N ALA A 116 -5.69 3.46 -0.57
CA ALA A 116 -4.40 3.90 -1.09
C ALA A 116 -3.32 3.86 0.01
N GLN A 117 -3.65 4.30 1.22
CA GLN A 117 -2.77 4.23 2.38
C GLN A 117 -2.47 2.80 2.79
N ASP A 118 -3.46 1.90 2.77
CA ASP A 118 -3.27 0.47 3.01
C ASP A 118 -2.18 -0.08 2.08
N ASN A 119 -2.32 0.11 0.76
CA ASN A 119 -1.37 -0.39 -0.21
C ASN A 119 0.06 0.15 0.01
N LEU A 120 0.18 1.43 0.38
CA LEU A 120 1.46 2.02 0.78
C LEU A 120 2.02 1.35 2.03
N PHE A 121 1.21 1.15 3.07
CA PHE A 121 1.65 0.50 4.30
C PHE A 121 2.10 -0.94 4.08
N ARG A 122 1.43 -1.70 3.20
CA ARG A 122 1.87 -3.05 2.82
C ARG A 122 3.27 -3.03 2.23
N LEU A 123 3.55 -2.12 1.29
CA LEU A 123 4.88 -1.97 0.72
C LEU A 123 5.93 -1.63 1.80
N LEU A 124 5.61 -0.72 2.73
CA LEU A 124 6.52 -0.36 3.83
C LEU A 124 6.80 -1.54 4.76
N VAL A 125 5.77 -2.33 5.07
CA VAL A 125 5.85 -3.56 5.87
C VAL A 125 6.76 -4.60 5.19
N GLU A 126 6.64 -4.77 3.87
CA GLU A 126 7.51 -5.67 3.10
C GLU A 126 8.98 -5.20 3.06
N ILE A 127 9.21 -3.89 3.04
CA ILE A 127 10.55 -3.29 2.98
C ILE A 127 11.23 -3.30 4.35
N ALA A 128 10.48 -3.17 5.45
CA ALA A 128 11.03 -2.99 6.80
C ALA A 128 12.04 -4.09 7.22
N PRO A 129 11.82 -5.40 6.96
CA PRO A 129 12.81 -6.43 7.26
C PRO A 129 14.14 -6.25 6.53
N LEU A 130 14.10 -5.75 5.28
CA LEU A 130 15.30 -5.49 4.47
C LEU A 130 16.16 -4.36 5.03
N ILE A 131 15.58 -3.50 5.86
CA ILE A 131 16.26 -2.41 6.54
C ILE A 131 16.73 -2.85 7.94
N ASN A 132 15.87 -3.52 8.71
CA ASN A 132 16.07 -3.71 10.15
C ASN A 132 16.72 -5.05 10.53
N ASN A 133 16.69 -6.07 9.66
CA ASN A 133 17.19 -7.41 10.02
C ASN A 133 18.69 -7.54 9.73
N PRO A 134 19.52 -8.07 10.67
CA PRO A 134 20.96 -8.23 10.47
C PRO A 134 21.33 -9.25 9.38
N ALA A 135 20.54 -10.29 9.14
CA ALA A 135 20.84 -11.35 8.18
C ALA A 135 19.98 -11.25 6.91
N LEU A 136 20.61 -11.14 5.73
CA LEU A 136 19.90 -10.98 4.45
C LEU A 136 18.92 -12.11 4.16
N SER A 137 19.31 -13.36 4.41
CA SER A 137 18.46 -14.52 4.13
C SER A 137 17.20 -14.53 4.98
N GLU A 138 17.29 -14.07 6.22
CA GLU A 138 16.14 -13.93 7.12
C GLU A 138 15.29 -12.74 6.70
N ALA A 139 15.93 -11.61 6.40
CA ALA A 139 15.28 -10.40 5.89
C ALA A 139 14.40 -10.68 4.65
N ILE A 140 14.91 -11.45 3.68
CA ILE A 140 14.17 -11.82 2.48
C ILE A 140 13.01 -12.76 2.83
N LYS A 141 13.23 -13.79 3.66
CA LYS A 141 12.17 -14.72 4.08
C LYS A 141 11.04 -13.99 4.80
N ASP A 142 11.37 -13.06 5.69
CA ASP A 142 10.39 -12.24 6.39
C ASP A 142 9.63 -11.33 5.43
N ALA A 143 10.34 -10.63 4.54
CA ALA A 143 9.71 -9.78 3.53
C ALA A 143 8.77 -10.58 2.61
N ASP A 144 9.15 -11.79 2.20
CA ASP A 144 8.33 -12.67 1.35
C ASP A 144 7.12 -13.23 2.10
N ARG A 145 7.29 -13.61 3.37
CA ARG A 145 6.18 -14.02 4.23
C ARG A 145 5.16 -12.89 4.37
N LEU A 146 5.62 -11.67 4.63
CA LEU A 146 4.77 -10.50 4.79
C LEU A 146 4.07 -10.09 3.49
N ALA A 147 4.75 -10.21 2.34
CA ALA A 147 4.13 -10.00 1.04
C ALA A 147 3.02 -11.02 0.73
N ALA A 148 3.11 -12.23 1.31
CA ALA A 148 2.09 -13.27 1.17
C ALA A 148 0.92 -13.11 2.17
N GLU A 149 1.11 -12.32 3.24
CA GLU A 149 0.06 -12.05 4.21
C GLU A 149 -0.98 -11.09 3.62
N GLU A 150 -2.26 -11.46 3.72
CA GLU A 150 -3.36 -10.61 3.27
C GLU A 150 -3.51 -9.35 4.14
N TYR A 151 -2.96 -9.37 5.36
CA TYR A 151 -3.07 -8.32 6.37
C TYR A 151 -1.72 -8.09 7.06
N PRO A 152 -1.30 -6.84 7.30
CA PRO A 152 -0.06 -6.57 8.04
C PRO A 152 -0.14 -7.01 9.50
N ASN A 153 0.93 -7.62 10.04
CA ASN A 153 1.04 -7.94 11.47
C ASN A 153 1.12 -6.66 12.34
N GLU A 154 0.44 -6.69 13.49
CA GLU A 154 0.39 -5.63 14.51
C GLU A 154 1.78 -5.17 14.95
N GLU A 155 2.74 -6.07 15.15
CA GLU A 155 4.11 -5.73 15.54
C GLU A 155 4.82 -4.84 14.51
N ILE A 156 4.52 -5.01 13.23
CA ILE A 156 5.19 -4.28 12.14
C ILE A 156 4.54 -2.91 11.94
N LEU A 157 3.22 -2.84 12.10
CA LEU A 157 2.51 -1.55 12.13
C LEU A 157 3.04 -0.65 13.26
N LEU A 158 3.42 -1.25 14.40
CA LEU A 158 4.09 -0.54 15.49
C LEU A 158 5.50 -0.08 15.10
N ALA A 159 6.27 -0.94 14.43
CA ALA A 159 7.64 -0.63 14.02
C ALA A 159 7.73 0.54 13.02
N ILE A 160 6.70 0.74 12.19
CA ILE A 160 6.64 1.85 11.21
C ILE A 160 5.94 3.11 11.76
N GLY A 161 5.57 3.13 13.04
CA GLY A 161 5.01 4.33 13.69
C GLY A 161 3.58 4.71 13.27
N ALA A 162 2.81 3.78 12.71
CA ALA A 162 1.46 4.06 12.24
C ALA A 162 0.47 4.27 13.41
N SER A 163 -0.55 5.13 13.23
CA SER A 163 -1.54 5.50 14.25
C SER A 163 -2.24 4.26 14.85
N ARG A 164 -1.74 3.87 16.02
CA ARG A 164 -1.83 2.54 16.63
C ARG A 164 -3.24 1.98 16.76
N LYS A 165 -4.23 2.80 17.07
CA LYS A 165 -5.57 2.30 17.45
C LYS A 165 -6.53 2.19 16.27
N VAL A 166 -6.60 3.25 15.48
CA VAL A 166 -7.60 3.38 14.41
C VAL A 166 -7.34 2.39 13.28
N GLN A 167 -6.07 2.24 12.89
CA GLN A 167 -5.71 1.32 11.82
C GLN A 167 -5.89 -0.13 12.25
N LEU A 168 -5.43 -0.52 13.45
CA LEU A 168 -5.64 -1.88 13.97
C LEU A 168 -7.14 -2.21 14.10
N GLU A 169 -7.97 -1.28 14.58
CA GLU A 169 -9.41 -1.49 14.65
C GLU A 169 -10.05 -1.63 13.26
N TRP A 170 -9.65 -0.79 12.29
CA TRP A 170 -10.14 -0.88 10.91
C TRP A 170 -9.75 -2.20 10.25
N TRP A 171 -8.50 -2.62 10.42
CA TRP A 171 -7.97 -3.87 9.89
C TRP A 171 -8.63 -5.09 10.50
N ARG A 172 -8.85 -5.09 11.82
CA ARG A 172 -9.64 -6.14 12.50
C ARG A 172 -11.05 -6.22 11.91
N LYS A 173 -11.74 -5.08 11.80
CA LYS A 173 -13.09 -5.03 11.20
C LYS A 173 -13.11 -5.52 9.75
N ARG A 174 -12.12 -5.14 8.93
CA ARG A 174 -12.04 -5.54 7.52
C ARG A 174 -11.77 -7.05 7.38
N ARG A 175 -10.83 -7.58 8.18
CA ARG A 175 -10.52 -9.02 8.24
C ARG A 175 -11.77 -9.82 8.64
N ASP A 176 -12.44 -9.42 9.70
CA ASP A 176 -13.62 -10.12 10.21
C ASP A 176 -14.77 -10.09 9.18
N LYS A 177 -14.96 -8.96 8.47
CA LYS A 177 -15.92 -8.83 7.36
C LYS A 177 -15.61 -9.78 6.21
N ILE A 178 -14.35 -9.89 5.79
CA ILE A 178 -13.93 -10.78 4.69
C ILE A 178 -14.05 -12.25 5.09
N GLN A 179 -13.67 -12.61 6.32
CA GLN A 179 -13.86 -13.97 6.84
C GLN A 179 -15.34 -14.36 6.86
N ALA A 180 -16.22 -13.47 7.32
CA ALA A 180 -17.67 -13.68 7.29
C ALA A 180 -18.20 -13.83 5.85
N GLN A 181 -17.68 -13.07 4.88
CA GLN A 181 -18.04 -13.22 3.47
C GLN A 181 -17.59 -14.57 2.89
N ARG A 182 -16.40 -15.06 3.25
CA ARG A 182 -15.89 -16.37 2.83
C ARG A 182 -16.70 -17.52 3.41
N GLN A 183 -17.03 -17.46 4.70
CA GLN A 183 -17.90 -18.46 5.34
C GLN A 183 -19.26 -18.53 4.66
N LYS A 184 -19.91 -17.39 4.42
CA LYS A 184 -21.18 -17.32 3.68
C LYS A 184 -21.07 -17.87 2.25
N ALA A 185 -19.92 -17.68 1.59
CA ALA A 185 -19.69 -18.22 0.25
C ALA A 185 -19.47 -19.74 0.26
N GLN A 186 -18.82 -20.29 1.28
CA GLN A 186 -18.68 -21.73 1.48
C GLN A 186 -20.03 -22.39 1.79
N GLU A 187 -20.79 -21.84 2.73
CA GLU A 187 -22.14 -22.33 3.08
C GLU A 187 -23.06 -22.37 1.85
N LYS A 188 -23.02 -21.35 0.99
CA LYS A 188 -23.79 -21.33 -0.26
C LYS A 188 -23.38 -22.41 -1.26
N ARG A 189 -22.09 -22.78 -1.30
CA ARG A 189 -21.61 -23.86 -2.17
C ARG A 189 -22.06 -25.22 -1.66
N GLU A 190 -21.96 -25.46 -0.35
CA GLU A 190 -22.37 -26.72 0.28
C GLU A 190 -23.88 -26.97 0.21
N VAL A 191 -24.70 -25.91 0.15
CA VAL A 191 -26.17 -26.02 -0.03
C VAL A 191 -26.58 -26.23 -1.49
N SER A 192 -25.68 -25.97 -2.45
CA SER A 192 -25.94 -26.11 -3.88
C SER A 192 -25.45 -27.44 -4.48
N GLU A 193 -24.77 -28.27 -3.69
CA GLU A 193 -24.34 -29.64 -4.00
C GLU A 193 -25.29 -30.67 -3.37
#